data_AF-A0A495A6Y8-F1
#
_entry.id   AF-A0A495A6Y8-F1
#
_cell.length_a   1.000
_cell.length_b   1.000
_cell.length_c   1.000
_cell.angle_alpha   90.00
_cell.angle_beta   90.00
_cell.angle_gamma   90.00
#
_symmetry.space_group_name_H-M   'P 1'
#
loop_
_entity.id
_entity.type
_entity.pdbx_description
1 polymer ?
#
loop_
_entity_poly.entity_id
_entity_poly.type
_entity_poly.pdbx_seq_one_letter_code
_entity_poly.pdbx_strand_id
1 'polypeptide(L)'
;MARVGRALGTSATTGTPRRPEDVRLGVGRSLGYGLQHVLTMYGGVIAVPLVIGNAAGLDAGATGVLVAAALFTGGLATILQSVGVPFLGAQLPLVQGVSFSGVATMLAILQGTPGKDGLRVVFGAIVVAAAVGFVLAPFFAKIIRFFPPVVTGVVITTIGVTLMPVAAGWALGPQGSPGHGSAANIGLAAFTLLVVLLLSKVGSAAISRLSILLAIVIGTLVAVLTGQADFSGVGQGPAVGFPTPFAFGFPVIVGSAVLGMIVVVIVTMTETTADIVAVGEVVGTRVDSRRIASGLRADMLSSTVSPIFNSFTQTAFAQNVGLVAITGIRSRFAVAGAGVIMVALGLLPVLGRVVAAVPSPVLGGAGIVLFGTVAASGIRTLGGVDYRSGLNLVVVAVAVAMGLIPVVSPAFYEQFPSWVQVVLGSGISASAVTAVLLNILFNEITWGSRPDSSVFAAAPPRVLPRSVVQGLQEGDTVVDGRLLGEDGQEVAVVDDHLVADARRRVQSGELTETGQIHRVYPQDER
;
A
#
# COMPACT_ATOMS: atom_id res chain seq x y z
N MET A 1 -40.65 62.67 15.14
CA MET A 1 -40.03 62.99 13.83
C MET A 1 -38.58 62.53 13.85
N ALA A 2 -38.20 61.79 12.82
CA ALA A 2 -37.05 60.89 12.74
C ALA A 2 -35.67 61.56 12.77
N ARG A 3 -34.68 60.87 13.37
CA ARG A 3 -33.28 60.97 12.94
C ARG A 3 -32.67 59.59 12.78
N VAL A 4 -32.22 59.39 11.56
CA VAL A 4 -31.57 58.22 10.96
C VAL A 4 -30.19 58.00 11.60
N GLY A 5 -29.93 56.78 12.06
CA GLY A 5 -28.61 56.30 12.49
C GLY A 5 -28.17 55.14 11.61
N ARG A 6 -27.11 55.37 10.82
CA ARG A 6 -26.49 54.50 9.81
C ARG A 6 -26.25 53.06 10.29
N ALA A 7 -26.63 52.11 9.44
CA ALA A 7 -26.11 50.75 9.46
C ALA A 7 -24.59 50.78 9.19
N LEU A 8 -23.81 50.30 10.17
CA LEU A 8 -22.41 49.96 9.97
C LEU A 8 -22.35 48.62 9.25
N GLY A 9 -21.98 48.67 7.97
CA GLY A 9 -21.59 47.48 7.21
C GLY A 9 -20.38 46.85 7.88
N THR A 10 -20.57 45.67 8.43
CA THR A 10 -19.47 44.78 8.77
C THR A 10 -18.84 44.30 7.47
N SER A 11 -17.62 44.78 7.21
CA SER A 11 -16.76 44.26 6.16
C SER A 11 -16.50 42.78 6.44
N ALA A 12 -17.24 41.89 5.79
CA ALA A 12 -16.87 40.49 5.70
C ALA A 12 -15.55 40.43 4.92
N THR A 13 -14.44 40.25 5.62
CA THR A 13 -13.17 39.90 5.01
C THR A 13 -13.35 38.58 4.29
N THR A 14 -13.43 38.63 2.96
CA THR A 14 -13.39 37.51 2.04
C THR A 14 -12.01 36.85 2.08
N GLY A 15 -11.68 36.19 3.19
CA GLY A 15 -10.56 35.27 3.27
C GLY A 15 -10.98 33.93 2.70
N THR A 16 -10.18 33.36 1.80
CA THR A 16 -10.36 31.98 1.32
C THR A 16 -10.50 31.06 2.54
N PRO A 17 -11.53 30.20 2.63
CA PRO A 17 -11.70 29.32 3.79
C PRO A 17 -10.42 28.50 3.98
N ARG A 18 -9.87 28.57 5.19
CA ARG A 18 -8.59 27.95 5.55
C ARG A 18 -8.73 26.43 5.43
N ARG A 19 -7.83 25.78 4.69
CA ARG A 19 -7.87 24.32 4.49
C ARG A 19 -7.78 23.60 5.85
N PRO A 20 -8.51 22.49 6.07
CA PRO A 20 -8.49 21.76 7.35
C PRO A 20 -7.08 21.37 7.81
N GLU A 21 -6.21 21.04 6.87
CA GLU A 21 -4.82 20.64 7.11
C GLU A 21 -3.88 21.81 7.49
N ASP A 22 -4.29 23.07 7.29
CA ASP A 22 -3.51 24.29 7.59
C ASP A 22 -3.64 24.77 9.07
N VAL A 23 -4.32 23.98 9.91
CA VAL A 23 -4.44 24.23 11.35
C VAL A 23 -3.07 24.05 12.01
N ARG A 24 -2.63 25.07 12.77
CA ARG A 24 -1.37 25.04 13.54
C ARG A 24 -1.68 24.68 15.00
N LEU A 25 -1.13 23.56 15.48
CA LEU A 25 -1.40 23.04 16.82
C LEU A 25 -0.44 23.58 17.89
N GLY A 26 0.53 24.42 17.52
CA GLY A 26 1.64 24.84 18.36
C GLY A 26 2.78 23.80 18.37
N VAL A 27 4.00 24.21 18.74
CA VAL A 27 5.21 23.38 18.61
C VAL A 27 5.10 22.09 19.44
N GLY A 28 4.74 22.19 20.72
CA GLY A 28 4.66 21.04 21.63
C GLY A 28 3.67 19.96 21.18
N ARG A 29 2.45 20.34 20.78
CA ARG A 29 1.46 19.38 20.24
C ARG A 29 1.90 18.80 18.90
N SER A 30 2.50 19.62 18.04
CA SER A 30 2.99 19.16 16.73
C SER A 30 4.11 18.12 16.89
N LEU A 31 5.03 18.31 17.85
CA LEU A 31 6.05 17.32 18.18
C LEU A 31 5.46 16.09 18.87
N GLY A 32 4.50 16.25 19.80
CA GLY A 32 3.87 15.12 20.48
C GLY A 32 3.10 14.19 19.53
N TYR A 33 2.32 14.76 18.61
CA TYR A 33 1.65 13.97 17.56
C TYR A 33 2.63 13.49 16.49
N GLY A 34 3.64 14.30 16.16
CA GLY A 34 4.73 13.90 15.27
C GLY A 34 5.45 12.65 15.77
N LEU A 35 5.70 12.54 17.07
CA LEU A 35 6.28 11.36 17.69
C LEU A 35 5.40 10.12 17.46
N GLN A 36 4.08 10.23 17.56
CA GLN A 36 3.19 9.11 17.26
C GLN A 36 3.31 8.63 15.81
N HIS A 37 3.44 9.56 14.86
CA HIS A 37 3.69 9.21 13.46
C HIS A 37 5.02 8.46 13.29
N VAL A 38 6.10 8.97 13.90
CA VAL A 38 7.42 8.32 13.84
C VAL A 38 7.37 6.93 14.42
N LEU A 39 6.80 6.78 15.62
CA LEU A 39 6.74 5.48 16.30
C LEU A 39 5.91 4.45 15.53
N THR A 40 4.84 4.87 14.84
CA THR A 40 3.99 3.98 14.03
C THR A 40 4.71 3.46 12.79
N MET A 41 5.55 4.28 12.16
CA MET A 41 6.25 3.89 10.93
C MET A 41 7.67 3.37 11.16
N TYR A 42 8.21 3.49 12.37
CA TYR A 42 9.63 3.26 12.66
C TYR A 42 10.09 1.89 12.17
N GLY A 43 9.33 0.84 12.49
CA GLY A 43 9.63 -0.53 12.04
C GLY A 43 9.68 -0.67 10.52
N GLY A 44 8.84 0.06 9.80
CA GLY A 44 8.84 0.06 8.34
C GLY A 44 10.01 0.83 7.73
N VAL A 45 10.36 1.99 8.29
CA VAL A 45 11.47 2.83 7.79
C VAL A 45 12.82 2.15 7.93
N ILE A 46 13.05 1.45 9.04
CA ILE A 46 14.34 0.77 9.27
C ILE A 46 14.46 -0.55 8.49
N ALA A 47 13.34 -1.16 8.08
CA ALA A 47 13.34 -2.48 7.48
C ALA A 47 14.14 -2.51 6.18
N VAL A 48 13.89 -1.59 5.24
CA VAL A 48 14.59 -1.60 3.94
C VAL A 48 16.11 -1.45 4.06
N PRO A 49 16.65 -0.47 4.83
CA PRO A 49 18.08 -0.41 5.14
C PRO A 49 18.66 -1.71 5.69
N LEU A 50 17.92 -2.39 6.59
CA LEU A 50 18.35 -3.69 7.14
C LEU A 50 18.34 -4.79 6.07
N VAL A 51 17.30 -4.85 5.23
CA VAL A 51 17.23 -5.85 4.14
C VAL A 51 18.40 -5.66 3.18
N ILE A 52 18.59 -4.44 2.70
CA ILE A 52 19.62 -4.12 1.70
C ILE A 52 21.02 -4.21 2.29
N GLY A 53 21.23 -3.76 3.53
CA GLY A 53 22.51 -3.86 4.23
C GLY A 53 22.95 -5.30 4.45
N ASN A 54 22.03 -6.18 4.91
CA ASN A 54 22.30 -7.60 5.05
C ASN A 54 22.59 -8.27 3.70
N ALA A 55 21.81 -7.98 2.66
CA ALA A 55 22.02 -8.54 1.33
C ALA A 55 23.34 -8.07 0.69
N ALA A 56 23.78 -6.86 1.00
CA ALA A 56 25.08 -6.32 0.58
C ALA A 56 26.24 -6.79 1.48
N GLY A 57 26.00 -7.64 2.48
CA GLY A 57 27.03 -8.17 3.38
C GLY A 57 27.71 -7.10 4.25
N LEU A 58 26.98 -6.04 4.61
CA LEU A 58 27.50 -4.96 5.44
C LEU A 58 27.59 -5.40 6.91
N ASP A 59 28.62 -4.89 7.59
CA ASP A 59 28.68 -5.01 9.05
C ASP A 59 27.59 -4.16 9.74
N ALA A 60 27.46 -4.32 11.06
CA ALA A 60 26.46 -3.61 11.85
C ALA A 60 26.67 -2.08 11.82
N GLY A 61 27.91 -1.62 11.76
CA GLY A 61 28.23 -0.18 11.71
C GLY A 61 27.75 0.45 10.41
N ALA A 62 28.12 -0.14 9.28
CA ALA A 62 27.72 0.25 7.94
C ALA A 62 26.20 0.13 7.74
N THR A 63 25.57 -0.92 8.24
CA THR A 63 24.10 -1.03 8.24
C THR A 63 23.45 0.07 9.07
N GLY A 64 24.04 0.42 10.21
CA GLY A 64 23.62 1.55 11.03
C GLY A 64 23.69 2.90 10.29
N VAL A 65 24.68 3.09 9.41
CA VAL A 65 24.75 4.28 8.52
C VAL A 65 23.55 4.34 7.58
N LEU A 66 23.15 3.21 6.97
CA LEU A 66 21.96 3.17 6.11
C LEU A 66 20.66 3.47 6.88
N VAL A 67 20.54 2.98 8.11
CA VAL A 67 19.38 3.26 8.98
C VAL A 67 19.30 4.75 9.33
N ALA A 68 20.41 5.34 9.76
CA ALA A 68 20.50 6.75 10.09
C ALA A 68 20.21 7.63 8.86
N ALA A 69 20.76 7.27 7.71
CA ALA A 69 20.50 7.91 6.42
C ALA A 69 19.01 7.87 6.05
N ALA A 70 18.36 6.71 6.18
CA ALA A 70 16.95 6.54 5.89
C ALA A 70 16.03 7.43 6.75
N LEU A 71 16.32 7.50 8.06
CA LEU A 71 15.61 8.40 8.97
C LEU A 71 15.86 9.88 8.60
N PHE A 72 17.12 10.23 8.31
CA PHE A 72 17.49 11.60 7.96
C PHE A 72 16.78 12.06 6.67
N THR A 73 16.92 11.31 5.58
CA THR A 73 16.33 11.70 4.29
C THR A 73 14.81 11.58 4.30
N GLY A 74 14.23 10.57 4.95
CA GLY A 74 12.79 10.44 5.13
C GLY A 74 12.20 11.58 5.95
N GLY A 75 12.94 12.10 6.93
CA GLY A 75 12.56 13.28 7.71
C GLY A 75 12.53 14.55 6.85
N LEU A 76 13.56 14.77 6.05
CA LEU A 76 13.60 15.89 5.09
C LEU A 76 12.48 15.78 4.04
N ALA A 77 12.26 14.58 3.50
CA ALA A 77 11.19 14.29 2.56
C ALA A 77 9.82 14.56 3.17
N THR A 78 9.59 14.15 4.42
CA THR A 78 8.35 14.40 5.17
C THR A 78 8.09 15.91 5.33
N ILE A 79 9.12 16.68 5.70
CA ILE A 79 9.01 18.13 5.82
C ILE A 79 8.65 18.74 4.45
N LEU A 80 9.39 18.39 3.40
CA LEU A 80 9.13 18.88 2.04
C LEU A 80 7.72 18.55 1.57
N GLN A 81 7.26 17.32 1.78
CA GLN A 81 5.95 16.85 1.35
C GLN A 81 4.80 17.55 2.09
N SER A 82 4.96 17.75 3.40
CA SER A 82 3.89 18.21 4.28
C SER A 82 3.82 19.74 4.41
N VAL A 83 4.97 20.40 4.52
CA VAL A 83 5.05 21.87 4.49
C VAL A 83 4.85 22.39 3.07
N GLY A 84 5.46 21.73 2.10
CA GLY A 84 5.42 22.11 0.69
C GLY A 84 6.11 23.43 0.40
N VAL A 85 6.70 23.51 -0.79
CA VAL A 85 7.17 24.75 -1.42
C VAL A 85 6.49 24.84 -2.80
N PRO A 86 6.54 25.98 -3.51
CA PRO A 86 5.91 26.07 -4.83
C PRO A 86 6.31 24.89 -5.73
N PHE A 87 5.32 24.19 -6.27
CA PHE A 87 5.45 23.00 -7.14
C PHE A 87 6.00 21.71 -6.50
N LEU A 88 6.30 21.70 -5.20
CA LEU A 88 6.83 20.55 -4.47
C LEU A 88 6.04 20.34 -3.17
N GLY A 89 5.52 19.13 -3.01
CA GLY A 89 4.79 18.70 -1.83
C GLY A 89 3.28 18.86 -2.00
N ALA A 90 2.54 17.84 -1.61
CA ALA A 90 1.08 17.85 -1.66
C ALA A 90 0.46 18.80 -0.62
N GLN A 91 1.25 19.24 0.39
CA GLN A 91 0.77 20.02 1.52
C GLN A 91 -0.34 19.29 2.29
N LEU A 92 -0.16 17.99 2.50
CA LEU A 92 -1.05 17.10 3.24
C LEU A 92 -0.28 16.47 4.42
N PRO A 93 -0.98 15.93 5.43
CA PRO A 93 -0.34 15.17 6.53
C PRO A 93 0.15 13.79 6.02
N LEU A 94 1.12 13.81 5.11
CA LEU A 94 1.76 12.65 4.51
C LEU A 94 3.16 12.51 5.08
N VAL A 95 3.41 11.38 5.72
CA VAL A 95 4.75 11.04 6.19
C VAL A 95 5.47 10.27 5.09
N GLN A 96 6.74 10.57 4.90
CA GLN A 96 7.59 9.95 3.90
C GLN A 96 8.59 9.00 4.56
N GLY A 97 8.93 7.93 3.87
CA GLY A 97 9.98 7.01 4.27
C GLY A 97 10.44 6.15 3.11
N VAL A 98 11.34 5.22 3.39
CA VAL A 98 11.87 4.32 2.36
C VAL A 98 10.77 3.37 1.85
N SER A 99 10.57 3.32 0.53
CA SER A 99 9.58 2.46 -0.12
C SER A 99 9.99 0.99 -0.13
N PHE A 100 9.02 0.11 0.14
CA PHE A 100 9.18 -1.34 -0.04
C PHE A 100 9.13 -1.78 -1.50
N SER A 101 8.54 -0.97 -2.38
CA SER A 101 8.33 -1.32 -3.79
C SER A 101 9.64 -1.63 -4.53
N GLY A 102 10.74 -0.98 -4.13
CA GLY A 102 12.06 -1.18 -4.74
C GLY A 102 12.86 -2.35 -4.19
N VAL A 103 12.46 -2.97 -3.08
CA VAL A 103 13.31 -3.93 -2.35
C VAL A 103 13.67 -5.13 -3.22
N ALA A 104 12.70 -5.78 -3.87
CA ALA A 104 12.96 -6.94 -4.72
C ALA A 104 13.91 -6.60 -5.88
N THR A 105 13.73 -5.44 -6.51
CA THR A 105 14.59 -4.97 -7.61
C THR A 105 16.00 -4.63 -7.13
N MET A 106 16.13 -3.98 -5.96
CA MET A 106 17.44 -3.72 -5.36
C MET A 106 18.17 -5.01 -4.97
N LEU A 107 17.46 -6.02 -4.46
CA LEU A 107 18.03 -7.34 -4.19
C LEU A 107 18.48 -8.04 -5.47
N ALA A 108 17.70 -7.97 -6.56
CA ALA A 108 18.10 -8.51 -7.86
C ALA A 108 19.37 -7.84 -8.41
N ILE A 109 19.50 -6.52 -8.25
CA ILE A 109 20.72 -5.78 -8.60
C ILE A 109 21.92 -6.26 -7.77
N LEU A 110 21.74 -6.43 -6.45
CA LEU A 110 22.79 -6.91 -5.54
C LEU A 110 23.24 -8.35 -5.84
N GLN A 111 22.34 -9.21 -6.33
CA GLN A 111 22.70 -10.56 -6.77
C GLN A 111 23.65 -10.53 -7.98
N GLY A 112 23.42 -9.62 -8.93
CA GLY A 112 24.28 -9.45 -10.10
C GLY A 112 25.61 -8.73 -9.81
N THR A 113 25.68 -7.93 -8.74
CA THR A 113 26.91 -7.26 -8.29
C THR A 113 26.93 -7.24 -6.77
N PRO A 114 27.60 -8.20 -6.11
CA PRO A 114 27.60 -8.30 -4.65
C PRO A 114 28.33 -7.14 -3.95
N GLY A 115 28.03 -6.98 -2.66
CA GLY A 115 28.80 -6.08 -1.78
C GLY A 115 28.53 -4.59 -1.98
N LYS A 116 29.53 -3.77 -1.59
CA LYS A 116 29.45 -2.31 -1.65
C LYS A 116 29.33 -1.78 -3.08
N ASP A 117 29.90 -2.47 -4.07
CA ASP A 117 29.78 -2.05 -5.47
C ASP A 117 28.36 -2.21 -5.99
N GLY A 118 27.66 -3.28 -5.61
CA GLY A 118 26.22 -3.42 -5.88
C GLY A 118 25.38 -2.31 -5.28
N LEU A 119 25.69 -1.92 -4.05
CA LEU A 119 25.01 -0.81 -3.37
C LEU A 119 25.20 0.52 -4.13
N ARG A 120 26.38 0.76 -4.69
CA ARG A 120 26.64 1.93 -5.55
C ARG A 120 25.84 1.87 -6.85
N VAL A 121 25.64 0.68 -7.42
CA VAL A 121 24.77 0.48 -8.59
C VAL A 121 23.31 0.77 -8.24
N VAL A 122 22.83 0.27 -7.09
CA VAL A 122 21.48 0.57 -6.57
C VAL A 122 21.29 2.08 -6.42
N PHE A 123 22.23 2.78 -5.77
CA PHE A 123 22.19 4.23 -5.61
C PHE A 123 22.16 4.96 -6.96
N GLY A 124 23.00 4.55 -7.93
CA GLY A 124 23.02 5.17 -9.26
C GLY A 124 21.72 4.95 -10.01
N ALA A 125 21.15 3.74 -9.92
CA ALA A 125 19.85 3.42 -10.51
C ALA A 125 18.72 4.26 -9.91
N ILE A 126 18.70 4.44 -8.58
CA ILE A 126 17.70 5.26 -7.87
C ILE A 126 17.80 6.72 -8.32
N VAL A 127 19.00 7.31 -8.34
CA VAL A 127 19.20 8.72 -8.73
C VAL A 127 18.61 8.97 -10.12
N VAL A 128 18.98 8.13 -11.10
CA VAL A 128 18.52 8.32 -12.49
C VAL A 128 17.03 8.04 -12.63
N ALA A 129 16.54 6.93 -12.08
CA ALA A 129 15.12 6.57 -12.19
C ALA A 129 14.20 7.60 -11.52
N ALA A 130 14.57 8.09 -10.33
CA ALA A 130 13.80 9.09 -9.61
C ALA A 130 13.86 10.46 -10.31
N ALA A 131 15.00 10.83 -10.91
CA ALA A 131 15.10 12.04 -11.74
C ALA A 131 14.18 11.96 -12.97
N VAL A 132 14.10 10.79 -13.62
CA VAL A 132 13.12 10.54 -14.68
C VAL A 132 11.69 10.66 -14.13
N GLY A 133 11.39 10.05 -12.99
CA GLY A 133 10.11 10.17 -12.31
C GLY A 133 9.72 11.60 -12.00
N PHE A 134 10.66 12.45 -11.58
CA PHE A 134 10.46 13.86 -11.31
C PHE A 134 9.97 14.62 -12.55
N VAL A 135 10.58 14.34 -13.70
CA VAL A 135 10.19 14.92 -15.00
C VAL A 135 8.82 14.39 -15.44
N LEU A 136 8.54 13.10 -15.19
CA LEU A 136 7.27 12.46 -15.55
C LEU A 136 6.09 12.80 -14.64
N ALA A 137 6.33 13.20 -13.39
CA ALA A 137 5.31 13.52 -12.38
C ALA A 137 4.09 14.34 -12.87
N PRO A 138 4.25 15.48 -13.57
CA PRO A 138 3.09 16.24 -14.07
C PRO A 138 2.28 15.51 -15.14
N PHE A 139 2.90 14.64 -15.92
CA PHE A 139 2.22 13.79 -16.91
C PHE A 139 1.53 12.62 -16.23
N PHE A 140 2.21 11.99 -15.26
CA PHE A 140 1.69 10.88 -14.48
C PHE A 140 0.36 11.23 -13.80
N ALA A 141 0.28 12.44 -13.21
CA ALA A 141 -0.94 12.94 -12.57
C ALA A 141 -2.15 13.05 -13.52
N LYS A 142 -1.96 13.02 -14.84
CA LYS A 142 -3.03 13.01 -15.85
C LYS A 142 -3.41 11.61 -16.32
N ILE A 143 -2.49 10.65 -16.23
CA ILE A 143 -2.66 9.28 -16.70
C ILE A 143 -3.02 8.30 -15.58
N ILE A 144 -3.28 8.80 -14.37
CA ILE A 144 -3.66 7.98 -13.20
C ILE A 144 -4.85 7.04 -13.46
N ARG A 145 -5.73 7.37 -14.40
CA ARG A 145 -6.86 6.49 -14.77
C ARG A 145 -6.41 5.07 -15.16
N PHE A 146 -5.19 4.91 -15.70
CA PHE A 146 -4.63 3.62 -16.10
C PHE A 146 -4.10 2.78 -14.93
N PHE A 147 -4.15 3.32 -13.71
CA PHE A 147 -3.78 2.64 -12.46
C PHE A 147 -4.99 2.53 -11.52
N PRO A 148 -6.07 1.84 -11.93
CA PRO A 148 -7.25 1.64 -11.08
C PRO A 148 -6.93 0.77 -9.85
N PRO A 149 -7.85 0.68 -8.87
CA PRO A 149 -7.65 -0.11 -7.65
C PRO A 149 -7.23 -1.57 -7.86
N VAL A 150 -7.60 -2.18 -9.00
CA VAL A 150 -7.14 -3.54 -9.35
C VAL A 150 -5.64 -3.60 -9.56
N VAL A 151 -5.04 -2.63 -10.26
CA VAL A 151 -3.59 -2.58 -10.49
C VAL A 151 -2.87 -2.27 -9.19
N THR A 152 -3.31 -1.25 -8.45
CA THR A 152 -2.64 -0.81 -7.22
C THR A 152 -2.72 -1.88 -6.14
N GLY A 153 -3.89 -2.52 -5.98
CA GLY A 153 -4.10 -3.60 -5.02
C GLY A 153 -3.26 -4.84 -5.31
N VAL A 154 -3.13 -5.24 -6.58
CA VAL A 154 -2.25 -6.36 -6.99
C VAL A 154 -0.79 -6.06 -6.63
N VAL A 155 -0.32 -4.86 -6.95
CA VAL A 155 1.08 -4.48 -6.71
C VAL A 155 1.37 -4.45 -5.21
N ILE A 156 0.54 -3.81 -4.40
CA ILE A 156 0.69 -3.77 -2.93
C ILE A 156 0.66 -5.18 -2.34
N THR A 157 -0.27 -6.03 -2.79
CA THR A 157 -0.36 -7.43 -2.34
C THR A 157 0.93 -8.18 -2.66
N THR A 158 1.43 -8.02 -3.88
CA THR A 158 2.66 -8.67 -4.35
C THR A 158 3.89 -8.18 -3.57
N ILE A 159 3.99 -6.89 -3.23
CA ILE A 159 5.06 -6.36 -2.37
C ILE A 159 5.12 -7.14 -1.05
N GLY A 160 3.99 -7.28 -0.35
CA GLY A 160 3.97 -7.99 0.93
C GLY A 160 4.32 -9.48 0.82
N VAL A 161 3.78 -10.16 -0.19
CA VAL A 161 4.02 -11.61 -0.36
C VAL A 161 5.45 -11.91 -0.82
N THR A 162 5.98 -11.13 -1.77
CA THR A 162 7.33 -11.35 -2.32
C THR A 162 8.46 -11.01 -1.35
N LEU A 163 8.17 -10.25 -0.28
CA LEU A 163 9.11 -9.98 0.81
C LEU A 163 9.03 -10.98 1.96
N MET A 164 8.09 -11.92 1.94
CA MET A 164 8.00 -12.98 2.96
C MET A 164 9.28 -13.84 3.08
N PRO A 165 9.99 -14.20 1.99
CA PRO A 165 11.27 -14.90 2.09
C PRO A 165 12.33 -14.13 2.88
N VAL A 166 12.29 -12.79 2.89
CA VAL A 166 13.22 -11.97 3.66
C VAL A 166 12.98 -12.14 5.16
N ALA A 167 11.73 -12.07 5.60
CA ALA A 167 11.38 -12.32 7.01
C ALA A 167 11.68 -13.76 7.43
N ALA A 168 11.43 -14.73 6.56
CA ALA A 168 11.79 -16.13 6.80
C ALA A 168 13.31 -16.31 6.94
N GLY A 169 14.10 -15.69 6.04
CA GLY A 169 15.56 -15.71 6.10
C GLY A 169 16.09 -15.08 7.39
N TRP A 170 15.51 -13.97 7.84
CA TRP A 170 15.84 -13.36 9.12
C TRP A 170 15.53 -14.27 10.31
N ALA A 171 14.39 -14.96 10.29
CA ALA A 171 13.98 -15.92 11.32
C ALA A 171 14.94 -17.12 11.43
N LEU A 172 15.52 -17.56 10.32
CA LEU A 172 16.54 -18.61 10.31
C LEU A 172 17.88 -18.14 10.94
N GLY A 173 18.14 -16.84 10.95
CA GLY A 173 19.42 -16.28 11.40
C GLY A 173 20.40 -16.03 10.24
N PRO A 174 21.58 -15.46 10.50
CA PRO A 174 22.58 -15.17 9.47
C PRO A 174 22.97 -16.43 8.69
N GLN A 175 22.93 -16.35 7.36
CA GLN A 175 23.36 -17.46 6.50
C GLN A 175 24.85 -17.77 6.74
N GLY A 176 25.20 -19.06 6.71
CA GLY A 176 26.58 -19.52 6.95
C GLY A 176 27.02 -19.54 8.42
N SER A 177 26.18 -19.07 9.36
CA SER A 177 26.46 -19.22 10.80
C SER A 177 26.15 -20.65 11.29
N PRO A 178 26.90 -21.19 12.28
CA PRO A 178 26.60 -22.52 12.84
C PRO A 178 25.18 -22.67 13.41
N GLY A 179 24.56 -21.54 13.79
CA GLY A 179 23.20 -21.50 14.33
C GLY A 179 22.10 -21.26 13.28
N HIS A 180 22.41 -21.18 11.99
CA HIS A 180 21.42 -20.94 10.95
C HIS A 180 20.36 -22.05 10.93
N GLY A 181 19.09 -21.67 10.98
CA GLY A 181 17.95 -22.60 11.07
C GLY A 181 17.82 -23.34 12.40
N SER A 182 18.58 -22.95 13.43
CA SER A 182 18.48 -23.58 14.75
C SER A 182 17.12 -23.33 15.41
N ALA A 183 16.69 -24.26 16.27
CA ALA A 183 15.48 -24.11 17.07
C ALA A 183 15.51 -22.86 17.96
N ALA A 184 16.70 -22.40 18.35
CA ALA A 184 16.88 -21.18 19.14
C ALA A 184 16.51 -19.92 18.33
N ASN A 185 16.98 -19.81 17.08
CA ASN A 185 16.63 -18.70 16.19
C ASN A 185 15.14 -18.71 15.85
N ILE A 186 14.62 -19.86 15.43
CA ILE A 186 13.20 -20.01 15.09
C ILE A 186 12.32 -19.73 16.31
N GLY A 187 12.72 -20.21 17.50
CA GLY A 187 12.05 -19.96 18.76
C GLY A 187 12.03 -18.48 19.14
N LEU A 188 13.13 -17.76 18.93
CA LEU A 188 13.19 -16.31 19.16
C LEU A 188 12.31 -15.52 18.18
N ALA A 189 12.27 -15.93 16.91
CA ALA A 189 11.38 -15.33 15.91
C ALA A 189 9.90 -15.60 16.26
N ALA A 190 9.56 -16.84 16.62
CA ALA A 190 8.22 -17.21 17.03
C ALA A 190 7.79 -16.49 18.32
N PHE A 191 8.69 -16.35 19.29
CA PHE A 191 8.46 -15.56 20.49
C PHE A 191 8.19 -14.10 20.15
N THR A 192 9.00 -13.49 19.30
CA THR A 192 8.82 -12.10 18.88
C THR A 192 7.46 -11.92 18.19
N LEU A 193 7.10 -12.81 17.27
CA LEU A 193 5.78 -12.83 16.63
C LEU A 193 4.65 -12.94 17.67
N LEU A 194 4.76 -13.86 18.63
CA LEU A 194 3.79 -14.02 19.71
C LEU A 194 3.63 -12.72 20.51
N VAL A 195 4.72 -12.04 20.85
CA VAL A 195 4.68 -10.76 21.55
C VAL A 195 3.96 -9.70 20.71
N VAL A 196 4.23 -9.62 19.39
CA VAL A 196 3.49 -8.70 18.50
C VAL A 196 1.99 -8.98 18.57
N LEU A 197 1.58 -10.24 18.45
CA LEU A 197 0.17 -10.63 18.46
C LEU A 197 -0.50 -10.31 19.80
N LEU A 198 0.16 -10.62 20.91
CA LEU A 198 -0.34 -10.35 22.26
C LEU A 198 -0.49 -8.83 22.49
N LEU A 199 0.53 -8.04 22.16
CA LEU A 199 0.47 -6.58 22.30
C LEU A 199 -0.58 -5.94 21.38
N SER A 200 -0.80 -6.50 20.19
CA SER A 200 -1.82 -6.03 19.24
C SER A 200 -3.24 -6.24 19.76
N LYS A 201 -3.46 -7.28 20.59
CA LYS A 201 -4.76 -7.62 21.21
C LYS A 201 -5.05 -6.82 22.49
N VAL A 202 -4.06 -6.16 23.09
CA VAL A 202 -4.27 -5.34 24.30
C VAL A 202 -5.23 -4.19 24.00
N GLY A 203 -6.18 -3.92 24.91
CA GLY A 203 -7.21 -2.88 24.74
C GLY A 203 -6.69 -1.43 24.67
N SER A 204 -5.37 -1.21 24.77
CA SER A 204 -4.75 0.10 24.61
C SER A 204 -4.35 0.34 23.15
N ALA A 205 -5.01 1.29 22.50
CA ALA A 205 -4.72 1.67 21.11
C ALA A 205 -3.27 2.14 20.90
N ALA A 206 -2.65 2.73 21.93
CA ALA A 206 -1.25 3.13 21.86
C ALA A 206 -0.32 1.90 21.82
N ILE A 207 -0.55 0.91 22.68
CA ILE A 207 0.27 -0.31 22.73
C ILE A 207 0.10 -1.13 21.45
N SER A 208 -1.14 -1.27 20.97
CA SER A 208 -1.45 -2.04 19.76
C SER A 208 -0.75 -1.45 18.52
N ARG A 209 -0.67 -0.12 18.39
CA ARG A 209 0.06 0.55 17.28
C ARG A 209 1.57 0.43 17.38
N LEU A 210 2.09 0.32 18.60
CA LEU A 210 3.51 0.16 18.88
C LEU A 210 3.93 -1.30 18.99
N SER A 211 3.03 -2.25 18.73
CA SER A 211 3.24 -3.67 19.01
C SER A 211 4.49 -4.22 18.33
N ILE A 212 4.73 -3.85 17.07
CA ILE A 212 5.93 -4.26 16.32
C ILE A 212 7.20 -3.70 16.97
N LEU A 213 7.24 -2.40 17.27
CA LEU A 213 8.39 -1.76 17.90
C LEU A 213 8.68 -2.34 19.29
N LEU A 214 7.64 -2.48 20.12
CA LEU A 214 7.76 -3.04 21.47
C LEU A 214 8.16 -4.51 21.44
N ALA A 215 7.65 -5.31 20.49
CA ALA A 215 8.06 -6.70 20.33
C ALA A 215 9.52 -6.81 19.90
N ILE A 216 10.02 -5.93 19.03
CA ILE A 216 11.45 -5.88 18.70
C ILE A 216 12.27 -5.59 19.96
N VAL A 217 11.86 -4.63 20.79
CA VAL A 217 12.55 -4.32 22.06
C VAL A 217 12.53 -5.54 23.00
N ILE A 218 11.35 -6.12 23.25
CA ILE A 218 11.20 -7.27 24.17
C ILE A 218 11.94 -8.51 23.66
N GLY A 219 11.82 -8.83 22.37
CA GLY A 219 12.55 -9.93 21.73
C GLY A 219 14.05 -9.74 21.81
N THR A 220 14.54 -8.51 21.59
CA THR A 220 15.96 -8.19 21.75
C THR A 220 16.43 -8.34 23.19
N LEU A 221 15.64 -7.90 24.17
CA LEU A 221 15.97 -8.11 25.59
C LEU A 221 16.10 -9.59 25.93
N VAL A 222 15.17 -10.43 25.45
CA VAL A 222 15.29 -11.88 25.62
C VAL A 222 16.54 -12.42 24.93
N ALA A 223 16.88 -11.92 23.74
CA ALA A 223 18.09 -12.31 23.03
C ALA A 223 19.37 -11.92 23.77
N VAL A 224 19.40 -10.78 24.46
CA VAL A 224 20.51 -10.39 25.33
C VAL A 224 20.64 -11.38 26.50
N LEU A 225 19.52 -11.74 27.14
CA LEU A 225 19.51 -12.68 28.27
C LEU A 225 19.92 -14.10 27.86
N THR A 226 19.63 -14.51 26.63
CA THR A 226 20.04 -15.81 26.07
C THR A 226 21.42 -15.79 25.42
N GLY A 227 22.13 -14.66 25.44
CA GLY A 227 23.47 -14.52 24.87
C GLY A 227 23.53 -14.48 23.34
N GLN A 228 22.39 -14.24 22.68
CA GLN A 228 22.25 -14.16 21.21
C GLN A 228 22.39 -12.74 20.66
N ALA A 229 22.50 -11.72 21.51
CA ALA A 229 22.70 -10.34 21.12
C ALA A 229 23.91 -9.73 21.84
N ASP A 230 24.78 -9.05 21.09
CA ASP A 230 25.94 -8.33 21.62
C ASP A 230 25.83 -6.82 21.33
N PHE A 231 25.79 -6.02 22.39
CA PHE A 231 25.70 -4.56 22.35
C PHE A 231 27.01 -3.86 22.71
N SER A 232 28.10 -4.60 22.96
CA SER A 232 29.39 -4.07 23.39
C SER A 232 29.96 -3.00 22.43
N GLY A 233 29.68 -3.13 21.13
CA GLY A 233 30.10 -2.19 20.08
C GLY A 233 29.25 -0.91 19.96
N VAL A 234 28.07 -0.84 20.58
CA VAL A 234 27.15 0.30 20.38
C VAL A 234 27.67 1.62 20.94
N GLY A 235 28.43 1.56 22.04
CA GLY A 235 29.10 2.73 22.62
C GLY A 235 30.34 3.19 21.84
N GLN A 236 30.83 2.39 20.89
CA GLN A 236 32.08 2.66 20.19
C GLN A 236 31.86 3.60 19.00
N GLY A 237 32.04 4.90 19.24
CA GLY A 237 32.04 5.98 18.24
C GLY A 237 31.04 7.09 18.57
N PRO A 238 30.94 8.13 17.72
CA PRO A 238 30.24 9.36 18.05
C PRO A 238 28.73 9.15 18.30
N ALA A 239 28.20 9.79 19.34
CA ALA A 239 26.78 9.76 19.66
C ALA A 239 25.94 10.59 18.67
N VAL A 240 26.51 11.71 18.19
CA VAL A 240 25.91 12.61 17.21
C VAL A 240 26.83 12.68 16.00
N GLY A 241 26.28 12.57 14.80
CA GLY A 241 27.05 12.62 13.56
C GLY A 241 26.17 12.90 12.37
N PHE A 242 26.65 13.76 11.46
CA PHE A 242 25.95 14.05 10.22
C PHE A 242 26.11 12.88 9.24
N PRO A 243 25.05 12.40 8.56
CA PRO A 243 25.15 11.38 7.52
C PRO A 243 26.14 11.81 6.44
N THR A 244 27.27 11.11 6.38
CA THR A 244 28.35 11.47 5.45
C THR A 244 27.89 11.22 4.02
N PRO A 245 27.90 12.24 3.14
CA PRO A 245 27.54 12.04 1.75
C PRO A 245 28.44 10.99 1.09
N PHE A 246 27.85 10.10 0.29
CA PHE A 246 28.56 9.05 -0.45
C PHE A 246 29.48 8.18 0.43
N ALA A 247 29.04 7.82 1.65
CA ALA A 247 29.80 6.98 2.58
C ALA A 247 30.17 5.60 1.99
N PHE A 248 29.41 5.11 1.01
CA PHE A 248 29.69 3.87 0.28
C PHE A 248 30.35 4.09 -1.09
N GLY A 249 30.74 5.33 -1.41
CA GLY A 249 31.31 5.72 -2.69
C GLY A 249 30.31 6.37 -3.64
N PHE A 250 30.82 6.89 -4.76
CA PHE A 250 29.98 7.55 -5.77
C PHE A 250 29.03 6.55 -6.46
N PRO A 251 27.78 6.97 -6.76
CA PRO A 251 26.81 6.15 -7.47
C PRO A 251 27.34 5.69 -8.84
N VAL A 252 27.05 4.44 -9.22
CA VAL A 252 27.44 3.85 -10.50
C VAL A 252 26.18 3.63 -11.34
N ILE A 253 26.18 4.10 -12.57
CA ILE A 253 25.00 4.01 -13.46
C ILE A 253 25.13 2.79 -14.35
N VAL A 254 24.20 1.83 -14.18
CA VAL A 254 24.08 0.63 -15.02
C VAL A 254 22.70 0.62 -15.66
N GLY A 255 22.64 0.55 -17.00
CA GLY A 255 21.39 0.72 -17.75
C GLY A 255 20.27 -0.26 -17.37
N SER A 256 20.60 -1.54 -17.15
CA SER A 256 19.61 -2.55 -16.72
C SER A 256 19.05 -2.26 -15.33
N ALA A 257 19.90 -1.84 -14.40
CA ALA A 257 19.49 -1.43 -13.05
C ALA A 257 18.60 -0.18 -13.07
N VAL A 258 18.97 0.83 -13.86
CA VAL A 258 18.16 2.04 -14.09
C VAL A 258 16.77 1.67 -14.61
N LEU A 259 16.71 0.79 -15.62
CA LEU A 259 15.45 0.38 -16.23
C LEU A 259 14.55 -0.36 -15.22
N GLY A 260 15.10 -1.26 -14.40
CA GLY A 260 14.37 -1.89 -13.31
C GLY A 260 13.84 -0.87 -12.30
N MET A 261 14.66 0.10 -11.91
CA MET A 261 14.25 1.14 -10.96
C MET A 261 13.26 2.14 -11.55
N ILE A 262 13.21 2.35 -12.87
CA ILE A 262 12.16 3.15 -13.52
C ILE A 262 10.79 2.49 -13.32
N VAL A 263 10.70 1.16 -13.45
CA VAL A 263 9.45 0.42 -13.17
C VAL A 263 9.04 0.61 -11.71
N VAL A 264 9.99 0.51 -10.78
CA VAL A 264 9.76 0.78 -9.35
C VAL A 264 9.26 2.21 -9.12
N VAL A 265 9.85 3.20 -9.77
CA VAL A 265 9.42 4.59 -9.67
C VAL A 265 7.99 4.78 -10.14
N ILE A 266 7.58 4.16 -11.26
CA ILE A 266 6.18 4.19 -11.73
C ILE A 266 5.23 3.58 -10.70
N VAL A 267 5.62 2.46 -10.10
CA VAL A 267 4.86 1.82 -9.01
C VAL A 267 4.75 2.76 -7.81
N THR A 268 5.87 3.36 -7.40
CA THR A 268 5.94 4.30 -6.27
C THR A 268 5.05 5.52 -6.51
N MET A 269 5.04 6.06 -7.74
CA MET A 269 4.17 7.19 -8.09
C MET A 269 2.68 6.82 -8.02
N THR A 270 2.34 5.58 -8.37
CA THR A 270 0.98 5.05 -8.20
C THR A 270 0.60 4.98 -6.72
N GLU A 271 1.48 4.42 -5.88
CA GLU A 271 1.31 4.30 -4.43
C GLU A 271 1.13 5.68 -3.78
N THR A 272 2.07 6.60 -4.01
CA THR A 272 2.01 7.97 -3.48
C THR A 272 0.74 8.69 -3.93
N THR A 273 0.25 8.44 -5.16
CA THR A 273 -1.00 9.08 -5.58
C THR A 273 -2.22 8.52 -4.86
N ALA A 274 -2.30 7.21 -4.67
CA ALA A 274 -3.36 6.58 -3.90
C ALA A 274 -3.38 7.12 -2.45
N ASP A 275 -2.21 7.28 -1.84
CA ASP A 275 -2.08 7.85 -0.49
C ASP A 275 -2.46 9.33 -0.43
N ILE A 276 -2.09 10.13 -1.43
CA ILE A 276 -2.50 11.54 -1.53
C ILE A 276 -4.04 11.64 -1.60
N VAL A 277 -4.69 10.81 -2.42
CA VAL A 277 -6.16 10.80 -2.56
C VAL A 277 -6.82 10.33 -1.27
N ALA A 278 -6.35 9.22 -0.68
CA ALA A 278 -6.89 8.68 0.56
C ALA A 278 -6.77 9.67 1.74
N VAL A 279 -5.61 10.34 1.89
CA VAL A 279 -5.46 11.40 2.90
C VAL A 279 -6.38 12.58 2.58
N GLY A 280 -6.54 12.94 1.32
CA GLY A 280 -7.46 13.98 0.88
C GLY A 280 -8.89 13.73 1.36
N GLU A 281 -9.39 12.51 1.16
CA GLU A 281 -10.71 12.05 1.61
C GLU A 281 -10.83 12.09 3.14
N VAL A 282 -9.84 11.54 3.85
CA VAL A 282 -9.81 11.51 5.32
C VAL A 282 -9.80 12.93 5.92
N VAL A 283 -9.04 13.84 5.32
CA VAL A 283 -8.94 15.24 5.75
C VAL A 283 -10.20 16.03 5.38
N GLY A 284 -10.88 15.63 4.30
CA GLY A 284 -12.01 16.35 3.71
C GLY A 284 -11.56 17.53 2.84
N THR A 285 -10.43 17.38 2.14
CA THR A 285 -9.83 18.43 1.30
C THR A 285 -9.77 18.00 -0.16
N ARG A 286 -9.86 18.97 -1.08
CA ARG A 286 -9.79 18.66 -2.51
C ARG A 286 -8.36 18.29 -2.91
N VAL A 287 -8.26 17.23 -3.71
CA VAL A 287 -7.03 16.75 -4.33
C VAL A 287 -7.20 16.82 -5.83
N ASP A 288 -6.55 17.79 -6.47
CA ASP A 288 -6.54 17.96 -7.92
C ASP A 288 -5.23 17.42 -8.53
N SER A 289 -5.18 17.33 -9.86
CA SER A 289 -3.97 16.85 -10.57
C SER A 289 -2.73 17.71 -10.28
N ARG A 290 -2.88 19.01 -9.97
CA ARG A 290 -1.74 19.88 -9.62
C ARG A 290 -1.16 19.52 -8.26
N ARG A 291 -2.02 19.22 -7.29
CA ARG A 291 -1.62 18.79 -5.95
C ARG A 291 -0.98 17.41 -5.98
N ILE A 292 -1.53 16.48 -6.75
CA ILE A 292 -0.92 15.18 -7.04
C ILE A 292 0.46 15.37 -7.67
N ALA A 293 0.56 16.14 -8.75
CA ALA A 293 1.84 16.37 -9.43
C ALA A 293 2.89 17.01 -8.50
N SER A 294 2.48 17.95 -7.64
CA SER A 294 3.38 18.57 -6.66
C SER A 294 3.86 17.56 -5.62
N GLY A 295 2.96 16.70 -5.14
CA GLY A 295 3.32 15.60 -4.23
C GLY A 295 4.28 14.61 -4.86
N LEU A 296 4.00 14.15 -6.08
CA LEU A 296 4.89 13.25 -6.82
C LEU A 296 6.26 13.88 -7.11
N ARG A 297 6.33 15.17 -7.42
CA ARG A 297 7.62 15.86 -7.60
C ARG A 297 8.44 15.91 -6.31
N ALA A 298 7.83 16.20 -5.17
CA ALA A 298 8.55 16.18 -3.90
C ALA A 298 9.04 14.78 -3.53
N ASP A 299 8.23 13.76 -3.79
CA ASP A 299 8.57 12.36 -3.58
C ASP A 299 9.78 11.94 -4.45
N MET A 300 9.71 12.24 -5.75
CA MET A 300 10.78 11.92 -6.70
C MET A 300 12.05 12.74 -6.50
N LEU A 301 11.93 14.01 -6.11
CA LEU A 301 13.08 14.83 -5.74
C LEU A 301 13.77 14.26 -4.49
N SER A 302 12.98 13.91 -3.48
CA SER A 302 13.50 13.30 -2.25
C SER A 302 14.20 11.98 -2.55
N SER A 303 13.62 11.15 -3.43
CA SER A 303 14.22 9.90 -3.91
C SER A 303 15.50 10.13 -4.71
N THR A 304 15.58 11.19 -5.52
CA THR A 304 16.79 11.53 -6.30
C THR A 304 17.95 11.96 -5.39
N VAL A 305 17.64 12.70 -4.32
CA VAL A 305 18.64 13.22 -3.37
C VAL A 305 19.03 12.18 -2.32
N SER A 306 18.14 11.24 -1.98
CA SER A 306 18.37 10.27 -0.89
C SER A 306 19.65 9.44 -1.03
N PRO A 307 20.04 8.94 -2.23
CA PRO A 307 21.29 8.23 -2.41
C PRO A 307 22.55 9.04 -2.13
N ILE A 308 22.51 10.38 -2.21
CA ILE A 308 23.63 11.24 -1.80
C ILE A 308 23.96 11.00 -0.34
N PHE A 309 22.95 10.79 0.50
CA PHE A 309 23.10 10.49 1.92
C PHE A 309 23.08 8.99 2.22
N ASN A 310 23.21 8.12 1.21
CA ASN A 310 23.20 6.66 1.34
C ASN A 310 21.83 6.06 1.71
N SER A 311 20.75 6.69 1.27
CA SER A 311 19.38 6.23 1.47
C SER A 311 18.75 5.82 0.13
N PHE A 312 17.52 5.35 0.19
CA PHE A 312 16.82 4.72 -0.93
C PHE A 312 15.64 5.55 -1.43
N THR A 313 14.86 5.01 -2.37
CA THR A 313 13.61 5.61 -2.85
C THR A 313 12.68 5.94 -1.70
N GLN A 314 12.22 7.18 -1.64
CA GLN A 314 11.22 7.66 -0.70
C GLN A 314 9.81 7.47 -1.30
N THR A 315 8.82 7.34 -0.43
CA THR A 315 7.38 7.29 -0.79
C THR A 315 6.52 7.70 0.40
N ALA A 316 5.23 7.94 0.16
CA ALA A 316 4.24 8.08 1.22
C ALA A 316 4.00 6.75 1.97
N PHE A 317 3.91 6.84 3.30
CA PHE A 317 3.63 5.68 4.15
C PHE A 317 2.12 5.53 4.39
N ALA A 318 1.51 4.55 3.72
CA ALA A 318 0.09 4.23 3.83
C ALA A 318 -0.38 3.96 5.27
N GLN A 319 0.46 3.39 6.15
CA GLN A 319 0.08 3.17 7.56
C GLN A 319 -0.22 4.48 8.29
N ASN A 320 0.48 5.56 7.93
CA ASN A 320 0.31 6.86 8.57
C ASN A 320 -0.95 7.56 8.06
N VAL A 321 -1.44 7.24 6.86
CA VAL A 321 -2.77 7.64 6.38
C VAL A 321 -3.87 7.07 7.27
N GLY A 322 -3.78 5.77 7.58
CA GLY A 322 -4.70 5.11 8.52
C GLY A 322 -4.65 5.73 9.92
N LEU A 323 -3.46 6.12 10.38
CA LEU A 323 -3.30 6.81 11.66
C LEU A 323 -4.03 8.17 11.69
N VAL A 324 -3.95 8.96 10.61
CA VAL A 324 -4.69 10.23 10.48
C VAL A 324 -6.19 9.98 10.53
N ALA A 325 -6.67 8.93 9.86
CA ALA A 325 -8.10 8.59 9.82
C ALA A 325 -8.66 8.25 11.21
N ILE A 326 -7.90 7.52 12.03
CA ILE A 326 -8.35 7.08 13.36
C ILE A 326 -8.17 8.19 14.41
N THR A 327 -7.04 8.91 14.37
CA THR A 327 -6.75 9.96 15.37
C THR A 327 -7.51 11.26 15.12
N GLY A 328 -7.95 11.50 13.88
CA GLY A 328 -8.56 12.76 13.47
C GLY A 328 -7.59 13.94 13.42
N ILE A 329 -6.29 13.73 13.64
CA ILE A 329 -5.28 14.80 13.63
C ILE A 329 -4.88 15.09 12.18
N ARG A 330 -5.57 16.04 11.56
CA ARG A 330 -5.43 16.40 10.14
C ARG A 330 -4.32 17.42 9.84
N SER A 331 -3.67 17.95 10.87
CA SER A 331 -2.68 19.04 10.72
C SER A 331 -1.42 18.56 10.01
N ARG A 332 -1.08 19.18 8.89
CA ARG A 332 0.18 18.91 8.17
C ARG A 332 1.42 19.33 8.97
N PHE A 333 1.27 20.29 9.89
CA PHE A 333 2.38 20.71 10.77
C PHE A 333 2.70 19.70 11.87
N ALA A 334 1.73 18.87 12.28
CA ALA A 334 2.01 17.73 13.17
C ALA A 334 2.91 16.70 12.48
N VAL A 335 2.61 16.40 11.21
CA VAL A 335 3.43 15.52 10.38
C VAL A 335 4.80 16.14 10.06
N ALA A 336 4.88 17.45 9.80
CA ALA A 336 6.18 18.12 9.69
C ALA A 336 7.01 17.99 10.99
N GLY A 337 6.37 18.00 12.16
CA GLY A 337 7.00 17.68 13.44
C GLY A 337 7.59 16.27 13.49
N ALA A 338 6.92 15.27 12.90
CA ALA A 338 7.47 13.93 12.72
C ALA A 338 8.75 13.96 11.88
N GLY A 339 8.75 14.73 10.79
CA GLY A 339 9.93 14.90 9.94
C GLY A 339 11.11 15.53 10.68
N VAL A 340 10.87 16.54 11.54
CA VAL A 340 11.92 17.13 12.40
C VAL A 340 12.49 16.09 13.36
N ILE A 341 11.64 15.28 13.98
CA ILE A 341 12.08 14.19 14.87
C ILE A 341 12.92 13.18 14.09
N MET A 342 12.49 12.76 12.90
CA MET A 342 13.25 11.82 12.06
C MET A 342 14.61 12.38 11.65
N VAL A 343 14.70 13.66 11.28
CA VAL A 343 15.99 14.32 11.02
C VAL A 343 16.88 14.27 12.26
N ALA A 344 16.35 14.61 13.44
CA ALA A 344 17.09 14.54 14.68
C ALA A 344 17.58 13.10 14.99
N LEU A 345 16.73 12.09 14.80
CA LEU A 345 17.10 10.68 14.97
C LEU A 345 18.16 10.23 13.94
N GLY A 346 18.09 10.72 12.70
CA GLY A 346 19.08 10.45 11.66
C GLY A 346 20.45 11.09 11.91
N LEU A 347 20.51 12.12 12.77
CA LEU A 347 21.76 12.72 13.26
C LEU A 347 22.36 11.97 14.47
N LEU A 348 21.75 10.85 14.89
CA LEU A 348 22.20 10.02 16.00
C LEU A 348 22.67 8.64 15.50
N PRO A 349 23.91 8.50 14.98
CA PRO A 349 24.45 7.23 14.50
C PRO A 349 24.38 6.10 15.54
N VAL A 350 24.39 6.44 16.84
CA VAL A 350 24.20 5.48 17.92
C VAL A 350 22.89 4.71 17.79
N LEU A 351 21.80 5.34 17.32
CA LEU A 351 20.53 4.66 17.09
C LEU A 351 20.64 3.65 15.94
N GLY A 352 21.37 4.01 14.87
CA GLY A 352 21.68 3.10 13.78
C GLY A 352 22.44 1.86 14.27
N ARG A 353 23.44 2.04 15.15
CA ARG A 353 24.19 0.93 15.77
C ARG A 353 23.34 0.06 16.68
N VAL A 354 22.45 0.65 17.48
CA VAL A 354 21.49 -0.10 18.32
C VAL A 354 20.59 -0.97 17.44
N VAL A 355 20.04 -0.40 16.37
CA VAL A 355 19.14 -1.12 15.46
C VAL A 355 19.88 -2.23 14.72
N ALA A 356 21.12 -1.99 14.30
CA ALA A 356 21.92 -3.00 13.62
C ALA A 356 22.41 -4.14 14.55
N ALA A 357 22.42 -3.91 15.87
CA ALA A 357 22.71 -4.94 16.87
C ALA A 357 21.48 -5.80 17.22
N VAL A 358 20.29 -5.46 16.71
CA VAL A 358 19.10 -6.31 16.87
C VAL A 358 19.31 -7.63 16.14
N PRO A 359 19.19 -8.78 16.82
CA PRO A 359 19.37 -10.08 16.19
C PRO A 359 18.37 -10.30 15.05
N SER A 360 18.84 -10.85 13.93
CA SER A 360 17.97 -11.09 12.77
C SER A 360 16.74 -11.95 13.11
N PRO A 361 16.77 -12.96 14.02
CA PRO A 361 15.56 -13.72 14.31
C PRO A 361 14.44 -12.88 14.94
N VAL A 362 14.77 -11.87 15.74
CA VAL A 362 13.80 -10.89 16.27
C VAL A 362 13.16 -10.11 15.11
N LEU A 363 13.98 -9.64 14.17
CA LEU A 363 13.48 -8.98 12.96
C LEU A 363 12.64 -9.91 12.09
N GLY A 364 12.92 -11.22 12.08
CA GLY A 364 12.12 -12.22 11.37
C GLY A 364 10.69 -12.30 11.91
N GLY A 365 10.53 -12.43 13.23
CA GLY A 365 9.22 -12.44 13.87
C GLY A 365 8.42 -11.16 13.65
N ALA A 366 9.07 -10.01 13.78
CA ALA A 366 8.46 -8.71 13.48
C ALA A 366 8.14 -8.53 11.98
N GLY A 367 9.03 -9.03 11.12
CA GLY A 367 8.97 -8.94 9.66
C GLY A 367 7.78 -9.68 9.07
N ILE A 368 7.41 -10.84 9.63
CA ILE A 368 6.21 -11.59 9.23
C ILE A 368 4.97 -10.69 9.34
N VAL A 369 4.82 -9.96 10.46
CA VAL A 369 3.68 -9.05 10.66
C VAL A 369 3.81 -7.82 9.78
N LEU A 370 5.01 -7.26 9.64
CA LEU A 370 5.26 -6.06 8.82
C LEU A 370 4.88 -6.30 7.35
N PHE A 371 5.44 -7.33 6.71
CA PHE A 371 5.18 -7.63 5.31
C PHE A 371 3.78 -8.26 5.11
N GLY A 372 3.31 -9.05 6.07
CA GLY A 372 1.95 -9.60 6.05
C GLY A 372 0.87 -8.52 6.09
N THR A 373 1.08 -7.45 6.87
CA THR A 373 0.14 -6.31 6.91
C THR A 373 0.13 -5.54 5.60
N VAL A 374 1.29 -5.39 4.93
CA VAL A 374 1.36 -4.80 3.58
C VAL A 374 0.55 -5.64 2.59
N ALA A 375 0.73 -6.97 2.58
CA ALA A 375 -0.05 -7.87 1.74
C ALA A 375 -1.57 -7.74 2.01
N ALA A 376 -1.97 -7.74 3.29
CA ALA A 376 -3.36 -7.60 3.70
C ALA A 376 -3.97 -6.25 3.30
N SER A 377 -3.19 -5.17 3.33
CA SER A 377 -3.63 -3.86 2.83
C SER A 377 -3.91 -3.88 1.33
N GLY A 378 -3.07 -4.55 0.55
CA GLY A 378 -3.30 -4.77 -0.88
C GLY A 378 -4.59 -5.56 -1.14
N ILE A 379 -4.81 -6.64 -0.39
CA ILE A 379 -6.04 -7.45 -0.47
C ILE A 379 -7.27 -6.61 -0.11
N ARG A 380 -7.18 -5.75 0.90
CA ARG A 380 -8.26 -4.83 1.26
C ARG A 380 -8.60 -3.87 0.13
N THR A 381 -7.59 -3.33 -0.58
CA THR A 381 -7.80 -2.51 -1.78
C THR A 381 -8.46 -3.32 -2.90
N LEU A 382 -8.02 -4.56 -3.11
CA LEU A 382 -8.63 -5.48 -4.09
C LEU A 382 -10.08 -5.84 -3.75
N GLY A 383 -10.47 -5.82 -2.47
CA GLY A 383 -11.85 -6.03 -2.05
C GLY A 383 -12.83 -4.94 -2.50
N GLY A 384 -12.33 -3.77 -2.91
CA GLY A 384 -13.15 -2.69 -3.49
C GLY A 384 -13.32 -2.77 -5.01
N VAL A 385 -12.75 -3.77 -5.67
CA VAL A 385 -12.79 -3.94 -7.13
C VAL A 385 -14.06 -4.70 -7.54
N ASP A 386 -14.67 -4.30 -8.66
CA ASP A 386 -15.77 -5.05 -9.27
C ASP A 386 -15.24 -6.24 -10.08
N TYR A 387 -15.63 -7.46 -9.71
CA TYR A 387 -15.24 -8.70 -10.36
C TYR A 387 -16.33 -9.33 -11.25
N ARG A 388 -17.49 -8.68 -11.43
CA ARG A 388 -18.65 -9.27 -12.13
C ARG A 388 -18.33 -9.73 -13.56
N SER A 389 -17.61 -8.91 -14.33
CA SER A 389 -17.23 -9.23 -15.72
C SER A 389 -16.12 -10.29 -15.83
N GLY A 390 -15.53 -10.74 -14.71
CA GLY A 390 -14.43 -11.70 -14.66
C GLY A 390 -13.08 -11.19 -15.18
N LEU A 391 -13.03 -10.08 -15.93
CA LEU A 391 -11.78 -9.53 -16.50
C LEU A 391 -10.81 -9.05 -15.41
N ASN A 392 -11.32 -8.34 -14.41
CA ASN A 392 -10.50 -7.92 -13.27
C ASN A 392 -9.96 -9.11 -12.48
N LEU A 393 -10.68 -10.23 -12.42
CA LEU A 393 -10.20 -11.45 -11.76
C LEU A 393 -9.01 -12.04 -12.52
N VAL A 394 -9.06 -12.05 -13.86
CA VAL A 394 -7.94 -12.49 -14.71
C VAL A 394 -6.72 -11.60 -14.52
N VAL A 395 -6.91 -10.26 -14.50
CA VAL A 395 -5.81 -9.31 -14.25
C VAL A 395 -5.12 -9.64 -12.92
N VAL A 396 -5.90 -9.82 -11.84
CA VAL A 396 -5.37 -10.16 -10.51
C VAL A 396 -4.63 -11.49 -10.53
N ALA A 397 -5.26 -12.55 -11.06
CA ALA A 397 -4.70 -13.89 -11.05
C ALA A 397 -3.35 -13.97 -11.78
N VAL A 398 -3.29 -13.43 -13.00
CA VAL A 398 -2.09 -13.51 -13.84
C VAL A 398 -0.98 -12.62 -13.28
N ALA A 399 -1.29 -11.40 -12.84
CA ALA A 399 -0.29 -10.49 -12.34
C ALA A 399 0.32 -10.94 -11.00
N VAL A 400 -0.49 -11.47 -10.07
CA VAL A 400 0.01 -12.07 -8.84
C VAL A 400 0.89 -13.29 -9.16
N ALA A 401 0.45 -14.18 -10.06
CA ALA A 401 1.25 -15.33 -10.48
C ALA A 401 2.60 -14.91 -11.06
N MET A 402 2.61 -13.96 -12.00
CA MET A 402 3.84 -13.42 -12.58
C MET A 402 4.79 -12.84 -11.54
N GLY A 403 4.26 -12.20 -10.49
CA GLY A 403 5.07 -11.70 -9.38
C GLY A 403 5.64 -12.79 -8.47
N LEU A 404 4.97 -13.93 -8.36
CA LEU A 404 5.42 -15.05 -7.53
C LEU A 404 6.42 -15.97 -8.23
N ILE A 405 6.43 -16.04 -9.57
CA ILE A 405 7.38 -16.87 -10.33
C ILE A 405 8.84 -16.70 -9.86
N PRO A 406 9.43 -15.48 -9.83
CA PRO A 406 10.83 -15.34 -9.43
C PRO A 406 11.07 -15.61 -7.93
N VAL A 407 10.02 -15.62 -7.12
CA VAL A 407 10.11 -15.96 -5.69
C VAL A 407 10.11 -17.46 -5.47
N VAL A 408 9.25 -18.19 -6.18
CA VAL A 408 9.11 -19.65 -6.07
C VAL A 408 10.18 -20.37 -6.89
N SER A 409 10.63 -19.78 -7.99
CA SER A 409 11.69 -20.29 -8.85
C SER A 409 12.69 -19.18 -9.20
N PRO A 410 13.67 -18.89 -8.32
CA PRO A 410 14.67 -17.84 -8.54
C PRO A 410 15.48 -18.01 -9.84
N ALA A 411 15.70 -19.27 -10.25
CA ALA A 411 16.47 -19.60 -11.45
C ALA A 411 15.69 -19.41 -12.77
N PHE A 412 14.40 -19.09 -12.73
CA PHE A 412 13.52 -19.08 -13.90
C PHE A 412 14.02 -18.18 -15.05
N TYR A 413 14.59 -17.03 -14.72
CA TYR A 413 15.04 -16.05 -15.71
C TYR A 413 16.56 -16.10 -16.00
N GLU A 414 17.32 -17.04 -15.47
CA GLU A 414 18.80 -17.05 -15.57
C GLU A 414 19.33 -17.07 -17.01
N GLN A 415 18.60 -17.67 -17.95
CA GLN A 415 18.99 -17.75 -19.36
C GLN A 415 18.53 -16.54 -20.19
N PHE A 416 17.76 -15.62 -19.61
CA PHE A 416 17.28 -14.43 -20.31
C PHE A 416 18.35 -13.33 -20.34
N PRO A 417 18.22 -12.33 -21.23
CA PRO A 417 19.10 -11.15 -21.20
C PRO A 417 19.08 -10.44 -19.84
N SER A 418 20.20 -9.82 -19.46
CA SER A 418 20.38 -9.18 -18.15
C SER A 418 19.31 -8.13 -17.81
N TRP A 419 18.79 -7.40 -18.80
CA TRP A 419 17.71 -6.44 -18.56
C TRP A 419 16.39 -7.12 -18.19
N VAL A 420 16.10 -8.31 -18.73
CA VAL A 420 14.92 -9.11 -18.36
C VAL A 420 15.09 -9.64 -16.95
N GLN A 421 16.28 -10.14 -16.60
CA GLN A 421 16.58 -10.65 -15.27
C GLN A 421 16.33 -9.59 -14.19
N VAL A 422 16.75 -8.35 -14.42
CA VAL A 422 16.55 -7.26 -13.46
C VAL A 422 15.06 -6.86 -13.33
N VAL A 423 14.31 -6.82 -14.43
CA VAL A 423 12.91 -6.39 -14.42
C VAL A 423 11.96 -7.51 -13.99
N LEU A 424 12.04 -8.67 -14.63
CA LEU A 424 11.13 -9.80 -14.39
C LEU A 424 11.60 -10.71 -13.26
N GLY A 425 12.89 -10.70 -12.92
CA GLY A 425 13.40 -11.35 -11.72
C GLY A 425 12.99 -10.65 -10.42
N SER A 426 12.51 -9.40 -10.50
CA SER A 426 11.83 -8.73 -9.40
C SER A 426 10.33 -9.05 -9.44
N GLY A 427 9.84 -9.81 -8.46
CA GLY A 427 8.42 -10.17 -8.37
C GLY A 427 7.48 -8.98 -8.34
N ILE A 428 7.91 -7.87 -7.71
CA ILE A 428 7.12 -6.64 -7.65
C ILE A 428 7.00 -6.01 -9.04
N SER A 429 8.12 -5.88 -9.76
CA SER A 429 8.15 -5.31 -11.11
C SER A 429 7.42 -6.19 -12.12
N ALA A 430 7.61 -7.51 -12.07
CA ALA A 430 6.91 -8.47 -12.93
C ALA A 430 5.38 -8.38 -12.77
N SER A 431 4.90 -8.32 -11.53
CA SER A 431 3.47 -8.15 -11.22
C SER A 431 2.94 -6.80 -11.70
N ALA A 432 3.66 -5.71 -11.44
CA ALA A 432 3.25 -4.36 -11.85
C ALA A 432 3.13 -4.22 -13.37
N VAL A 433 4.15 -4.65 -14.11
CA VAL A 433 4.14 -4.61 -15.57
C VAL A 433 2.97 -5.44 -16.11
N THR A 434 2.79 -6.65 -15.60
CA THR A 434 1.71 -7.55 -16.01
C THR A 434 0.33 -6.93 -15.71
N ALA A 435 0.12 -6.41 -14.50
CA ALA A 435 -1.14 -5.81 -14.09
C ALA A 435 -1.52 -4.61 -14.96
N VAL A 436 -0.56 -3.72 -15.24
CA VAL A 436 -0.79 -2.54 -16.09
C VAL A 436 -1.11 -2.95 -17.52
N LEU A 437 -0.33 -3.86 -18.12
CA LEU A 437 -0.54 -4.31 -19.49
C LEU A 437 -1.88 -5.01 -19.66
N LEU A 438 -2.25 -5.91 -18.74
CA LEU A 438 -3.53 -6.61 -18.78
C LEU A 438 -4.71 -5.67 -18.50
N ASN A 439 -4.56 -4.70 -17.60
CA ASN A 439 -5.59 -3.70 -17.37
C ASN A 439 -5.83 -2.85 -18.62
N ILE A 440 -4.77 -2.41 -19.30
CA ILE A 440 -4.90 -1.69 -20.57
C ILE A 440 -5.60 -2.58 -21.61
N LEU A 441 -5.16 -3.84 -21.74
CA LEU A 441 -5.71 -4.77 -22.72
C LEU A 441 -7.20 -5.07 -22.51
N PHE A 442 -7.62 -5.33 -21.27
CA PHE A 442 -8.97 -5.80 -20.98
C PHE A 442 -9.96 -4.69 -20.61
N ASN A 443 -9.50 -3.61 -19.97
CA ASN A 443 -10.39 -2.57 -19.45
C ASN A 443 -10.35 -1.26 -20.25
N GLU A 444 -9.29 -0.99 -21.01
CA GLU A 444 -9.16 0.27 -21.78
C GLU A 444 -9.34 0.06 -23.30
N ILE A 445 -8.90 -1.09 -23.84
CA ILE A 445 -9.07 -1.43 -25.26
C ILE A 445 -10.40 -2.16 -25.46
N THR A 446 -11.46 -1.41 -25.76
CA THR A 446 -12.80 -1.96 -26.04
C THR A 446 -13.00 -2.24 -27.54
N TRP A 447 -12.26 -3.19 -28.10
CA TRP A 447 -12.52 -3.65 -29.48
C TRP A 447 -13.66 -4.66 -29.52
N GLY A 448 -14.89 -4.17 -29.74
CA GLY A 448 -16.04 -5.02 -30.07
C GLY A 448 -16.48 -6.02 -28.98
N SER A 449 -15.92 -5.92 -27.78
CA SER A 449 -16.19 -6.84 -26.68
C SER A 449 -17.61 -6.68 -26.15
N ARG A 450 -18.37 -7.79 -26.10
CA ARG A 450 -19.59 -7.86 -25.30
C ARG A 450 -19.22 -7.72 -23.81
N PRO A 451 -20.04 -7.06 -22.97
CA PRO A 451 -19.73 -6.76 -21.57
C PRO A 451 -19.32 -7.98 -20.71
N ASP A 452 -19.68 -9.20 -21.12
CA ASP A 452 -19.53 -10.45 -20.35
C ASP A 452 -18.75 -11.53 -21.11
N SER A 453 -17.60 -11.20 -21.73
CA SER A 453 -16.83 -12.15 -22.54
C SER A 453 -15.76 -12.96 -21.77
N SER A 454 -15.60 -12.77 -20.46
CA SER A 454 -14.66 -13.58 -19.67
C SER A 454 -15.23 -14.96 -19.40
N VAL A 455 -14.41 -16.01 -19.64
CA VAL A 455 -14.69 -17.39 -19.21
C VAL A 455 -14.82 -17.50 -17.68
N PHE A 456 -14.38 -16.47 -16.95
CA PHE A 456 -14.48 -16.35 -15.49
C PHE A 456 -15.56 -15.35 -15.02
N ALA A 457 -16.43 -14.87 -15.91
CA ALA A 457 -17.54 -13.98 -15.53
C ALA A 457 -18.55 -14.74 -14.67
N ALA A 458 -19.07 -14.08 -13.62
CA ALA A 458 -20.21 -14.60 -12.87
C ALA A 458 -21.45 -14.59 -13.79
N ALA A 459 -22.38 -15.54 -13.60
CA ALA A 459 -23.64 -15.53 -14.36
C ALA A 459 -24.32 -14.16 -14.24
N PRO A 460 -24.84 -13.59 -15.36
CA PRO A 460 -25.36 -12.23 -15.36
C PRO A 460 -26.49 -12.09 -14.33
N PRO A 461 -26.55 -10.97 -13.59
CA PRO A 461 -27.61 -10.74 -12.61
C PRO A 461 -28.96 -10.73 -13.32
N ARG A 462 -29.88 -11.61 -12.90
CA ARG A 462 -31.27 -11.59 -13.37
C ARG A 462 -32.00 -10.42 -12.71
N VAL A 463 -32.68 -9.61 -13.51
CA VAL A 463 -33.51 -8.51 -13.03
C VAL A 463 -34.97 -8.91 -13.18
N LEU A 464 -35.73 -8.84 -12.09
CA LEU A 464 -37.17 -9.06 -12.11
C LEU A 464 -37.89 -7.70 -11.99
N PRO A 465 -38.96 -7.46 -12.77
CA PRO A 465 -39.81 -6.29 -12.59
C PRO A 465 -40.42 -6.27 -11.17
N ARG A 466 -40.57 -5.08 -10.59
CA ARG A 466 -41.18 -4.92 -9.27
C ARG A 466 -42.65 -5.37 -9.23
N SER A 467 -43.34 -5.34 -10.38
CA SER A 467 -44.71 -5.86 -10.54
C SER A 467 -44.81 -7.35 -10.22
N VAL A 468 -43.79 -8.13 -10.58
CA VAL A 468 -43.72 -9.58 -10.29
C VAL A 468 -43.65 -9.81 -8.78
N VAL A 469 -42.79 -9.06 -8.07
CA VAL A 469 -42.62 -9.20 -6.62
C VAL A 469 -43.87 -8.75 -5.85
N GLN A 470 -44.59 -7.74 -6.34
CA GLN A 470 -45.84 -7.28 -5.72
C GLN A 470 -47.01 -8.26 -5.88
N GLY A 471 -46.90 -9.22 -6.81
CA GLY A 471 -47.91 -10.27 -7.01
C GLY A 471 -47.74 -11.47 -6.09
N LEU A 472 -46.60 -11.61 -5.43
CA LEU A 472 -46.28 -12.75 -4.56
C LEU A 472 -46.99 -12.62 -3.22
N GLN A 473 -47.47 -13.75 -2.72
CA GLN A 473 -48.00 -13.90 -1.37
C GLN A 473 -46.98 -14.59 -0.47
N GLU A 474 -47.17 -14.46 0.84
CA GLU A 474 -46.31 -15.12 1.82
C GLU A 474 -46.53 -16.63 1.75
N GLY A 475 -45.45 -17.40 1.57
CA GLY A 475 -45.51 -18.85 1.35
C GLY A 475 -45.33 -19.28 -0.11
N ASP A 476 -45.36 -18.36 -1.08
CA ASP A 476 -45.09 -18.67 -2.48
C ASP A 476 -43.63 -19.11 -2.70
N THR A 477 -43.42 -20.19 -3.46
CA THR A 477 -42.09 -20.76 -3.77
C THR A 477 -41.91 -21.02 -5.25
N VAL A 478 -40.68 -20.93 -5.75
CA VAL A 478 -40.37 -21.27 -7.14
C VAL A 478 -39.61 -22.59 -7.19
N VAL A 479 -40.18 -23.59 -7.88
CA VAL A 479 -39.59 -24.92 -8.06
C VAL A 479 -39.55 -25.23 -9.55
N ASP A 480 -38.36 -25.58 -10.07
CA ASP A 480 -38.14 -25.90 -11.50
C ASP A 480 -38.69 -24.86 -12.49
N GLY A 481 -38.63 -23.57 -12.13
CA GLY A 481 -39.09 -22.46 -12.98
C GLY A 481 -40.60 -22.17 -12.92
N ARG A 482 -41.36 -22.90 -12.09
CA ARG A 482 -42.79 -22.68 -11.85
C ARG A 482 -43.03 -22.03 -10.50
N LEU A 483 -43.96 -21.08 -10.44
CA LEU A 483 -44.37 -20.42 -9.20
C LEU A 483 -45.48 -21.25 -8.55
N LEU A 484 -45.25 -21.68 -7.32
CA LEU A 484 -46.19 -22.46 -6.51
C LEU A 484 -46.65 -21.61 -5.33
N GLY A 485 -47.94 -21.67 -5.01
CA GLY A 485 -48.51 -21.06 -3.81
C GLY A 485 -48.14 -21.82 -2.54
N GLU A 486 -48.50 -21.27 -1.38
CA GLU A 486 -48.31 -21.92 -0.08
C GLU A 486 -48.98 -23.31 0.01
N ASP A 487 -50.08 -23.50 -0.72
CA ASP A 487 -50.83 -24.75 -0.82
C ASP A 487 -50.20 -25.78 -1.80
N GLY A 488 -49.07 -25.44 -2.42
CA GLY A 488 -48.37 -26.24 -3.42
C GLY A 488 -49.04 -26.26 -4.80
N GLN A 489 -50.09 -25.45 -5.02
CA GLN A 489 -50.72 -25.31 -6.34
C GLN A 489 -49.96 -24.32 -7.20
N GLU A 490 -49.95 -24.53 -8.52
CA GLU A 490 -49.29 -23.62 -9.45
C GLU A 490 -50.05 -22.28 -9.54
N VAL A 491 -49.31 -21.18 -9.40
CA VAL A 491 -49.81 -19.82 -9.56
C VAL A 491 -49.69 -19.46 -11.04
N ALA A 492 -50.83 -19.14 -11.65
CA ALA A 492 -50.86 -18.78 -13.07
C ALA A 492 -50.07 -17.48 -13.32
N VAL A 493 -49.08 -17.54 -14.19
CA VAL A 493 -48.37 -16.35 -14.69
C VAL A 493 -49.02 -15.93 -16.02
N VAL A 494 -49.25 -14.65 -16.23
CA VAL A 494 -49.76 -14.11 -17.50
C VAL A 494 -48.98 -12.84 -17.85
N ASP A 495 -48.94 -12.46 -19.13
CA ASP A 495 -48.24 -11.25 -19.55
C ASP A 495 -48.76 -10.00 -18.83
N ASP A 496 -47.86 -9.06 -18.55
CA ASP A 496 -48.13 -7.85 -17.76
C ASP A 496 -49.38 -7.08 -18.24
N HIS A 497 -49.59 -7.01 -19.55
CA HIS A 497 -50.73 -6.30 -20.15
C HIS A 497 -52.09 -7.02 -19.97
N LEU A 498 -52.08 -8.31 -19.63
CA LEU A 498 -53.26 -9.16 -19.44
C LEU A 498 -53.65 -9.30 -17.95
N VAL A 499 -52.75 -8.97 -17.02
CA VAL A 499 -52.96 -9.11 -15.57
C VAL A 499 -54.24 -8.44 -15.09
N ALA A 500 -54.58 -7.25 -15.63
CA ALA A 500 -55.78 -6.51 -15.23
C ALA A 500 -57.09 -7.17 -15.67
N ASP A 501 -57.10 -7.80 -16.86
CA ASP A 501 -58.27 -8.55 -17.36
C ASP A 501 -58.41 -9.87 -16.61
N ALA A 502 -57.31 -10.60 -16.45
CA ALA A 502 -57.28 -11.86 -15.70
C ALA A 502 -57.77 -11.67 -14.26
N ARG A 503 -57.28 -10.65 -13.54
CA ARG A 503 -57.75 -10.35 -12.18
C ARG A 503 -59.24 -10.03 -12.12
N ARG A 504 -59.76 -9.28 -13.10
CA ARG A 504 -61.18 -8.93 -13.16
C ARG A 504 -62.04 -10.19 -13.32
N ARG A 505 -61.64 -11.10 -14.21
CA ARG A 505 -62.35 -12.36 -14.47
C ARG A 505 -62.27 -13.35 -13.32
N VAL A 506 -61.15 -13.38 -12.61
CA VAL A 506 -61.03 -14.15 -11.36
C VAL A 506 -61.94 -13.57 -10.27
N GLN A 507 -61.94 -12.24 -10.11
CA GLN A 507 -62.79 -11.56 -9.12
C GLN A 507 -64.29 -11.64 -9.43
N SER A 508 -64.68 -11.70 -10.71
CA SER A 508 -66.07 -11.92 -11.12
C SER A 508 -66.50 -13.39 -11.05
N GLY A 509 -65.58 -14.30 -10.75
CA GLY A 509 -65.83 -15.76 -10.70
C GLY A 509 -65.91 -16.43 -12.07
N GLU A 510 -65.55 -15.74 -13.15
CA GLU A 510 -65.48 -16.30 -14.51
C GLU A 510 -64.31 -17.28 -14.69
N LEU A 511 -63.23 -17.11 -13.91
CA LEU A 511 -62.07 -18.00 -13.86
C LEU A 511 -61.83 -18.43 -12.42
N THR A 512 -61.95 -19.72 -12.14
CA THR A 512 -61.88 -20.28 -10.77
C THR A 512 -60.67 -21.17 -10.53
N GLU A 513 -60.02 -21.65 -11.60
CA GLU A 513 -58.87 -22.55 -11.52
C GLU A 513 -57.71 -22.07 -12.39
N THR A 514 -56.47 -22.31 -11.94
CA THR A 514 -55.23 -22.01 -12.69
C THR A 514 -55.27 -22.60 -14.11
N GLY A 515 -55.79 -23.83 -14.27
CA GLY A 515 -55.90 -24.48 -15.58
C GLY A 515 -56.85 -23.77 -16.56
N GLN A 516 -57.84 -23.01 -16.08
CA GLN A 516 -58.72 -22.20 -16.92
C GLN A 516 -58.00 -20.92 -17.38
N ILE A 517 -57.15 -20.35 -16.53
CA ILE A 517 -56.35 -19.17 -16.86
C ILE A 517 -55.38 -19.51 -18.00
N HIS A 518 -54.68 -20.65 -17.96
CA HIS A 518 -53.79 -21.08 -19.04
C HIS A 518 -54.50 -21.38 -20.37
N ARG A 519 -55.78 -21.78 -20.34
CA ARG A 519 -56.57 -22.00 -21.56
C ARG A 519 -57.01 -20.70 -22.22
N VAL A 520 -57.32 -19.68 -21.42
CA VAL A 520 -57.77 -18.36 -21.90
C VAL A 520 -56.58 -17.47 -22.26
N TYR A 521 -55.46 -17.62 -21.54
CA TYR A 521 -54.22 -16.89 -21.75
C TYR A 521 -53.08 -17.91 -21.93
N PRO A 522 -52.97 -18.57 -23.10
CA PRO A 522 -51.89 -19.48 -23.38
C PRO A 522 -50.55 -18.73 -23.29
N GLN A 523 -49.62 -19.26 -22.51
CA GLN A 523 -48.24 -18.79 -22.56
C GLN A 523 -47.60 -19.33 -23.83
N ASP A 524 -46.93 -18.48 -24.59
CA ASP A 524 -46.03 -18.95 -25.65
C ASP A 524 -44.96 -19.83 -25.00
N GLU A 525 -44.94 -21.14 -25.30
CA GLU A 525 -43.84 -22.02 -24.90
C GLU A 525 -42.53 -21.47 -25.49
N ARG A 526 -41.67 -20.93 -24.63
CA ARG A 526 -40.29 -20.54 -24.97
C ARG A 526 -39.30 -21.14 -24.00
#